data_AF-A0A2E6A4I0-F1
#
_entry.id   AF-A0A2E6A4I0-F1
#
_cell.length_a   1.000
_cell.length_b   1.000
_cell.length_c   1.000
_cell.angle_alpha   90.00
_cell.angle_beta   90.00
_cell.angle_gamma   90.00
#
_symmetry.space_group_name_H-M   'P 1'
#
loop_
_entity.id
_entity.type
_entity.pdbx_description
1 polymer ?
#
loop_
_entity_poly.entity_id
_entity_poly.type
_entity_poly.pdbx_seq_one_letter_code
_entity_poly.pdbx_strand_id
1 'polypeptide(L)'
;MVVEVVAAGLDPTSRTGGDIMSDSIESVRGDKDFWDALDHMRQRDIRRQPIVDAQGDLEGILTLDDALGLVGEAIDSLSGLIRNEVEREKSRLD
;
A
#
# COMPACT_ATOMS: atom_id res chain seq x y z
N MET A 1 -12.84 3.48 8.57
CA MET A 1 -14.03 3.26 9.41
C MET A 1 -15.04 4.37 9.15
N VAL A 2 -16.15 3.99 8.52
CA VAL A 2 -17.41 4.71 8.33
C VAL A 2 -18.45 3.61 8.17
N VAL A 3 -18.11 2.62 7.35
CA VAL A 3 -18.84 1.35 7.18
C VAL A 3 -19.19 0.72 8.53
N GLU A 4 -18.26 0.63 9.48
CA GLU A 4 -18.53 0.02 10.79
C GLU A 4 -19.53 0.81 11.63
N VAL A 5 -19.36 2.14 11.74
CA VAL A 5 -20.27 3.03 12.48
C VAL A 5 -21.68 2.98 11.88
N VAL A 6 -21.78 3.06 10.55
CA VAL A 6 -23.05 2.99 9.81
C VAL A 6 -23.67 1.59 9.90
N ALA A 7 -22.88 0.52 9.76
CA ALA A 7 -23.36 -0.86 9.85
C ALA A 7 -23.86 -1.21 11.25
N ALA A 8 -23.22 -0.66 12.29
CA ALA A 8 -23.65 -0.81 13.68
C ALA A 8 -24.86 0.07 14.05
N GLY A 9 -25.35 0.93 13.14
CA GLY A 9 -26.46 1.84 13.40
C GLY A 9 -26.13 2.93 14.44
N LEU A 10 -24.84 3.21 14.63
CA LEU A 10 -24.37 4.22 15.58
C LEU A 10 -24.50 5.60 14.95
N ASP A 11 -24.91 6.60 15.75
CA ASP A 11 -24.94 7.99 15.31
C ASP A 11 -23.52 8.56 15.24
N PRO A 12 -22.99 8.88 14.04
CA PRO A 12 -21.64 9.38 13.87
C PRO A 12 -21.43 10.78 14.47
N THR A 13 -22.49 11.55 14.73
CA THR A 13 -22.38 12.88 15.34
C THR A 13 -22.17 12.82 16.85
N SER A 14 -22.45 11.66 17.45
CA SER A 14 -22.31 11.40 18.89
C SER A 14 -21.00 10.73 19.28
N ARG A 15 -20.12 10.45 18.32
CA ARG A 15 -18.85 9.71 18.51
C ARG A 15 -17.66 10.57 18.10
N THR A 16 -16.59 10.46 18.86
CA THR A 16 -15.29 11.06 18.54
C THR A 16 -14.44 10.07 17.75
N GLY A 17 -13.38 10.56 17.09
CA GLY A 17 -12.39 9.69 16.45
C GLY A 17 -11.74 8.71 17.44
N GLY A 18 -11.55 9.12 18.69
CA GLY A 18 -11.01 8.25 19.75
C GLY A 18 -11.95 7.11 20.14
N ASP A 19 -13.26 7.30 20.04
CA ASP A 19 -14.25 6.27 20.36
C ASP A 19 -14.29 5.14 19.31
N ILE A 20 -13.73 5.39 18.12
CA ILE A 20 -13.79 4.49 16.98
C ILE A 20 -12.39 4.16 16.44
N MET A 21 -11.31 4.68 17.01
CA MET A 21 -9.98 4.31 16.53
C MET A 21 -9.62 2.90 17.00
N SER A 22 -8.80 2.20 16.23
CA SER A 22 -8.21 0.94 16.70
C SER A 22 -7.21 1.23 17.83
N ASP A 23 -7.28 0.48 18.93
CA ASP A 23 -6.40 0.67 20.09
C ASP A 23 -4.93 0.27 19.83
N SER A 24 -4.72 -0.69 18.91
CA SER A 24 -3.40 -1.16 18.52
C SER A 24 -3.17 -0.89 17.03
N ILE A 25 -2.39 0.15 16.74
CA ILE A 25 -1.97 0.45 15.38
C ILE A 25 -0.69 -0.33 15.10
N GLU A 26 -0.77 -1.24 14.14
CA GLU A 26 0.37 -1.98 13.62
C GLU A 26 1.20 -1.04 12.73
N SER A 27 2.43 -0.69 13.14
CA SER A 27 3.35 0.18 12.38
C SER A 27 4.65 -0.53 11.99
N VAL A 28 5.32 -0.04 10.94
CA VAL A 28 6.63 -0.51 10.48
C VAL A 28 7.59 0.68 10.43
N ARG A 29 8.87 0.47 10.71
CA ARG A 29 9.87 1.54 10.62
C ARG A 29 10.21 1.89 9.17
N GLY A 30 10.44 3.18 8.89
CA GLY A 30 10.81 3.67 7.56
C GLY A 30 12.16 3.17 7.03
N ASP A 31 13.01 2.62 7.89
CA ASP A 31 14.29 2.01 7.51
C ASP A 31 14.20 0.52 7.13
N LYS A 32 12.99 -0.06 7.13
CA LYS A 32 12.74 -1.43 6.69
C LYS A 32 12.57 -1.54 5.19
N ASP A 33 12.84 -2.73 4.66
CA ASP A 33 12.66 -2.99 3.23
C ASP A 33 11.16 -2.98 2.88
N PHE A 34 10.86 -2.60 1.64
CA PHE A 34 9.51 -2.57 1.11
C PHE A 34 8.82 -3.94 1.21
N TRP A 35 9.57 -5.02 0.96
CA TRP A 35 9.05 -6.39 1.07
C TRP A 35 8.70 -6.77 2.51
N ASP A 36 9.45 -6.30 3.51
CA ASP A 36 9.12 -6.51 4.92
C ASP A 36 7.78 -5.86 5.28
N ALA A 37 7.53 -4.65 4.77
CA ALA A 37 6.26 -3.96 4.97
C ALA A 37 5.08 -4.72 4.32
N LEU A 38 5.27 -5.26 3.11
CA LEU A 38 4.26 -6.09 2.44
C LEU A 38 4.00 -7.41 3.16
N ASP A 39 5.05 -8.07 3.64
CA ASP A 39 4.90 -9.30 4.42
C ASP A 39 4.19 -9.03 5.74
N HIS A 40 4.45 -7.89 6.38
CA HIS A 40 3.72 -7.47 7.57
C HIS A 40 2.23 -7.25 7.27
N MET A 41 1.92 -6.52 6.19
CA MET A 41 0.55 -6.32 5.73
C MET A 41 -0.19 -7.65 5.50
N ARG A 42 0.48 -8.61 4.87
CA ARG A 42 -0.05 -9.96 4.63
C ARG A 42 -0.27 -10.74 5.93
N GLN A 43 0.68 -10.71 6.85
CA GLN A 43 0.61 -11.44 8.12
C GLN A 43 -0.47 -10.87 9.05
N ARG A 44 -0.72 -9.57 8.97
CA ARG A 44 -1.70 -8.86 9.81
C ARG A 44 -3.07 -8.66 9.15
N ASP A 45 -3.23 -9.06 7.89
CA ASP A 45 -4.45 -8.85 7.07
C ASP A 45 -4.88 -7.38 7.00
N ILE A 46 -3.91 -6.47 6.82
CA ILE A 46 -4.14 -5.02 6.69
C ILE A 46 -3.74 -4.52 5.32
N ARG A 47 -4.43 -3.47 4.88
CA ARG A 47 -4.23 -2.83 3.55
C ARG A 47 -3.58 -1.46 3.61
N ARG A 48 -3.33 -0.96 4.83
CA ARG A 48 -2.71 0.34 5.10
C ARG A 48 -1.75 0.14 6.27
N GLN A 49 -0.51 0.53 6.06
CA GLN A 49 0.58 0.32 6.97
C GLN A 49 1.18 1.69 7.32
N PRO A 50 0.93 2.21 8.53
CA PRO A 50 1.66 3.35 9.05
C PRO A 50 3.16 3.07 9.07
N ILE A 51 3.93 4.03 8.56
CA ILE A 51 5.39 4.02 8.54
C ILE A 51 5.87 5.06 9.54
N VAL A 52 6.72 4.64 10.48
CA VAL A 52 7.21 5.47 11.58
C VAL A 52 8.72 5.59 11.56
N ASP A 53 9.25 6.67 12.14
CA ASP A 53 10.68 6.85 12.33
C ASP A 53 11.23 6.02 13.51
N ALA A 54 12.48 6.26 13.89
CA ALA A 54 13.12 5.58 15.01
C ALA A 54 12.54 5.99 16.39
N GLN A 55 11.90 7.15 16.49
CA GLN A 55 11.25 7.70 17.67
C GLN A 55 9.79 7.23 17.80
N GLY A 56 9.25 6.66 16.73
CA GLY A 56 7.86 6.21 16.64
C GLY A 56 6.91 7.29 16.09
N ASP A 57 7.44 8.40 15.60
CA ASP A 57 6.66 9.46 14.97
C ASP A 57 6.28 9.04 13.54
N LEU A 58 5.07 9.41 13.12
CA LEU A 58 4.54 9.04 11.81
C LEU A 58 5.30 9.76 10.69
N GLU A 59 5.97 9.00 9.82
CA GLU A 59 6.61 9.51 8.61
C GLU A 59 5.64 9.47 7.40
N GLY A 60 4.76 8.47 7.35
CA GLY A 60 3.82 8.31 6.24
C GLY A 60 2.92 7.08 6.34
N ILE A 61 2.15 6.83 5.27
CA ILE A 61 1.27 5.66 5.15
C ILE A 61 1.58 4.97 3.83
N LEU A 62 1.93 3.68 3.90
CA LEU A 62 2.00 2.81 2.73
C LEU A 62 0.65 2.10 2.56
N THR A 63 0.07 2.15 1.36
CA THR A 63 -1.16 1.43 1.04
C THR A 63 -0.89 0.26 0.09
N LEU A 64 -1.81 -0.71 0.07
CA LEU A 64 -1.78 -1.78 -0.91
C LEU A 64 -1.88 -1.23 -2.35
N ASP A 65 -2.61 -0.14 -2.54
CA ASP A 65 -2.79 0.48 -3.86
C ASP A 65 -1.46 1.08 -4.37
N ASP A 66 -0.67 1.71 -3.48
CA ASP A 66 0.68 2.19 -3.81
C ASP A 66 1.58 1.02 -4.26
N ALA A 67 1.54 -0.08 -3.51
CA ALA A 67 2.32 -1.28 -3.82
C ALA A 67 1.92 -1.91 -5.16
N LEU A 68 0.61 -1.98 -5.44
CA LEU A 68 0.10 -2.48 -6.73
C LEU A 68 0.52 -1.57 -7.89
N GLY A 69 0.52 -0.25 -7.68
CA GLY A 69 1.01 0.72 -8.67
C GLY A 69 2.47 0.46 -9.04
N LEU A 70 3.34 0.35 -8.04
CA LEU A 70 4.78 0.09 -8.23
C LEU A 70 5.04 -1.24 -8.96
N VAL A 71 4.34 -2.31 -8.58
CA VAL A 71 4.46 -3.60 -9.27
C VAL A 71 3.95 -3.49 -10.71
N GLY A 72 2.86 -2.75 -10.94
CA GLY A 72 2.34 -2.48 -12.28
C GLY A 72 3.34 -1.76 -13.17
N GLU A 73 4.00 -0.72 -12.66
CA GLU A 73 5.06 0.02 -13.38
C GLU A 73 6.25 -0.86 -13.73
N ALA A 74 6.66 -1.75 -12.81
CA ALA A 74 7.74 -2.71 -13.06
C ALA A 74 7.38 -3.69 -14.19
N ILE A 75 6.16 -4.24 -14.17
CA ILE A 75 5.66 -5.16 -15.21
C ILE A 75 5.56 -4.43 -16.56
N ASP A 76 5.05 -3.19 -16.58
CA ASP A 76 4.95 -2.42 -17.81
C ASP A 76 6.33 -2.13 -18.41
N SER A 77 7.30 -1.77 -17.56
CA SER A 77 8.70 -1.54 -17.98
C SER A 77 9.30 -2.77 -18.65
N LEU A 78 9.13 -3.96 -18.05
CA LEU A 78 9.59 -5.23 -18.64
C LEU A 78 8.86 -5.54 -19.95
N SER A 79 7.55 -5.30 -20.00
CA SER A 79 6.73 -5.49 -21.20
C SER A 79 7.16 -4.57 -22.34
N GLY A 80 7.62 -3.36 -22.01
CA GLY A 80 8.19 -2.39 -22.95
C GLY A 80 9.49 -2.90 -23.60
N LEU A 81 10.36 -3.58 -22.85
CA LEU A 81 11.59 -4.15 -23.40
C LEU A 81 11.31 -5.19 -24.49
N ILE A 82 10.39 -6.12 -24.22
CA ILE A 82 9.99 -7.17 -25.17
C ILE A 82 9.40 -6.54 -26.44
N ARG A 83 8.50 -5.55 -26.30
CA ARG A 83 7.90 -4.85 -27.45
C ARG A 83 8.96 -4.17 -28.32
N ASN A 84 9.92 -3.49 -27.70
CA ASN A 84 10.98 -2.79 -28.41
C ASN A 84 11.91 -3.75 -29.18
N GLU A 85 12.17 -4.94 -28.66
CA GLU A 85 12.96 -5.96 -29.34
C GLU A 85 12.27 -6.45 -30.62
N VAL A 86 10.98 -6.79 -30.53
CA VAL A 86 10.18 -7.26 -31.67
C VAL A 86 10.11 -6.22 -32.78
N GLU A 87 9.90 -4.94 -32.45
CA GLU A 87 9.84 -3.87 -33.46
C GLU A 87 11.20 -3.63 -34.13
N ARG A 88 12.32 -3.77 -33.40
CA ARG A 88 13.66 -3.70 -33.99
C ARG A 88 13.91 -4.84 -34.97
N GLU A 89 13.50 -6.07 -34.63
CA GLU A 89 13.68 -7.22 -35.52
C GLU A 89 12.88 -7.09 -36.82
N LYS A 90 11.63 -6.62 -36.75
CA LYS A 90 10.82 -6.31 -37.95
C LYS A 90 11.50 -5.27 -38.83
N SER A 91 11.98 -4.16 -38.25
CA SER A 91 12.65 -3.10 -39.00
C SER A 91 13.97 -3.51 -39.66
N ARG A 92 14.55 -4.66 -39.28
CA ARG A 92 15.77 -5.22 -39.88
C ARG A 92 15.49 -6.21 -41.01
N LEU A 93 14.25 -6.70 -41.10
CA LEU A 93 13.80 -7.65 -42.12
C LEU A 93 13.14 -6.96 -43.32
N ASP A 94 12.73 -5.70 -43.16
CA ASP A 94 12.29 -4.78 -44.21
C ASP A 94 13.49 -4.02 -44.85
#